data_AF-A0A9Y1FN55-F1
#
_entry.id   AF-A0A9Y1FN55-F1
#
_cell.length_a   1.000
_cell.length_b   1.000
_cell.length_c   1.000
_cell.angle_alpha   90.00
_cell.angle_beta   90.00
_cell.angle_gamma   90.00
#
_symmetry.space_group_name_H-M   'P 1'
#
loop_
_entity.id
_entity.type
_entity.pdbx_description
1 polymer ?
#
loop_
_entity_poly.entity_id
_entity_poly.type
_entity_poly.pdbx_seq_one_letter_code
_entity_poly.pdbx_strand_id
1 'polypeptide(L)'
;MEIVEGATTQLDKALKIFYWIRDNIKFGISNVDARASRTLKKGYGECANKTSLHMAFLRAVGIPSRLRVSSALKESLKPLVPNFVYNKISNQASHFWCECFLDNKWISCESLLDKALYESLLKQGKITKEQIPTIDWNGKSDLVVLQHWVVEDKGFVNSFDDIYSQLIMNRKKEGLPPAIIEKFFGNFMYNRLAKFTDRVRKKDEKKLQNDD
;
A
#
# COMPACT_ATOMS: atom_id res chain seq x y z
N MET A 1 -21.44 -0.42 -8.60
CA MET A 1 -20.39 0.34 -7.90
C MET A 1 -20.10 1.59 -8.74
N GLU A 2 -20.32 2.78 -8.18
CA GLU A 2 -20.20 4.08 -8.88
C GLU A 2 -18.83 4.29 -9.55
N ILE A 3 -17.75 3.83 -8.91
CA ILE A 3 -16.37 3.94 -9.42
C ILE A 3 -16.21 3.41 -10.86
N VAL A 4 -16.98 2.39 -11.24
CA VAL A 4 -16.88 1.75 -12.57
C VAL A 4 -18.01 2.12 -13.52
N GLU A 5 -18.82 3.13 -13.19
CA GLU A 5 -19.89 3.59 -14.04
C GLU A 5 -19.37 3.97 -15.44
N GLY A 6 -20.08 3.54 -16.48
CA GLY A 6 -19.69 3.73 -17.89
C GLY A 6 -18.49 2.89 -18.36
N ALA A 7 -17.89 2.03 -17.53
CA ALA A 7 -16.84 1.10 -17.99
C ALA A 7 -17.46 -0.09 -18.74
N THR A 8 -16.99 -0.33 -19.97
CA THR A 8 -17.53 -1.40 -20.83
C THR A 8 -16.67 -2.66 -20.84
N THR A 9 -15.37 -2.56 -20.51
CA THR A 9 -14.44 -3.70 -20.45
C THR A 9 -13.96 -4.00 -19.03
N GLN A 10 -13.44 -5.22 -18.79
CA GLN A 10 -12.80 -5.54 -17.50
C GLN A 10 -11.55 -4.68 -17.25
N LEU A 11 -10.79 -4.37 -18.31
CA LEU A 11 -9.64 -3.48 -18.24
C LEU A 11 -10.04 -2.08 -17.75
N ASP A 12 -11.11 -1.50 -18.33
CA ASP A 12 -11.59 -0.17 -17.90
C ASP A 12 -12.03 -0.16 -16.44
N LYS A 13 -12.73 -1.23 -16.01
CA LYS A 13 -13.12 -1.39 -14.60
C LYS A 13 -11.90 -1.46 -13.68
N ALA A 14 -10.91 -2.28 -14.03
CA ALA A 14 -9.67 -2.43 -13.26
C ALA A 14 -8.89 -1.12 -13.18
N LEU A 15 -8.75 -0.39 -14.29
CA LEU A 15 -8.08 0.91 -14.32
C LEU A 15 -8.80 1.94 -13.45
N LYS A 16 -10.13 2.06 -13.57
CA LYS A 16 -10.91 2.99 -12.72
C LYS A 16 -10.76 2.65 -11.23
N ILE A 17 -10.81 1.37 -10.87
CA ILE A 17 -10.59 0.92 -9.50
C ILE A 17 -9.17 1.26 -9.03
N PHE A 18 -8.15 0.95 -9.82
CA PHE A 18 -6.75 1.21 -9.51
C PHE A 18 -6.52 2.70 -9.22
N TYR A 19 -6.92 3.57 -10.15
CA TYR A 19 -6.72 5.02 -10.01
C TYR A 19 -7.55 5.59 -8.87
N TRP A 20 -8.78 5.11 -8.67
CA TRP A 20 -9.59 5.53 -7.53
C TRP A 20 -8.92 5.18 -6.20
N ILE A 21 -8.40 3.95 -6.05
CA ILE A 21 -7.73 3.53 -4.80
C ILE A 21 -6.42 4.28 -4.60
N ARG A 22 -5.63 4.46 -5.67
CA ARG A 22 -4.38 5.22 -5.63
C ARG A 22 -4.62 6.64 -5.14
N ASP A 23 -5.66 7.30 -5.65
CA ASP A 23 -5.87 8.73 -5.42
C ASP A 23 -6.73 9.02 -4.18
N ASN A 24 -7.61 8.10 -3.76
CA ASN A 24 -8.54 8.30 -2.65
C ASN A 24 -8.13 7.58 -1.35
N ILE A 25 -7.26 6.57 -1.42
CA ILE A 25 -6.81 5.82 -0.23
C ILE A 25 -5.34 6.11 -0.01
N LYS A 26 -5.02 7.00 0.93
CA LYS A 26 -3.65 7.43 1.18
C LYS A 26 -2.79 6.31 1.75
N PHE A 27 -1.49 6.34 1.47
CA PHE A 27 -0.54 5.55 2.25
C PHE A 27 -0.44 6.10 3.68
N GLY A 28 -0.56 5.21 4.67
CA GLY A 28 -0.30 5.50 6.08
C GLY A 28 -0.36 4.25 6.95
N ILE A 29 0.51 4.19 7.98
CA ILE A 29 0.58 3.04 8.90
C ILE A 29 -0.76 2.88 9.61
N SER A 30 -1.33 1.69 9.53
CA SER A 30 -2.61 1.33 10.11
C SER A 30 -2.52 -0.05 10.77
N ASN A 31 -3.59 -0.46 11.43
CA ASN A 31 -3.74 -1.83 11.88
C ASN A 31 -3.81 -2.74 10.65
N VAL A 32 -2.91 -3.73 10.61
CA VAL A 32 -2.72 -4.60 9.45
C VAL A 32 -3.93 -5.51 9.18
N ASP A 33 -4.71 -5.83 10.22
CA ASP A 33 -5.91 -6.68 10.18
C ASP A 33 -7.21 -5.90 9.87
N ALA A 34 -7.10 -4.67 9.37
CA ALA A 34 -8.29 -3.89 9.05
C ALA A 34 -9.00 -4.49 7.82
N ARG A 35 -10.26 -4.92 8.02
CA ARG A 35 -11.19 -5.26 6.93
C ARG A 35 -11.21 -4.17 5.85
N ALA A 36 -11.38 -4.57 4.60
CA ALA A 36 -11.47 -3.65 3.45
C ALA A 36 -12.45 -2.49 3.69
N SER A 37 -13.64 -2.75 4.24
CA SER A 37 -14.63 -1.71 4.56
C SER A 37 -14.15 -0.69 5.59
N ARG A 38 -13.31 -1.10 6.54
CA ARG A 38 -12.69 -0.20 7.52
C ARG A 38 -11.62 0.65 6.86
N THR A 39 -10.79 0.08 5.99
CA THR A 39 -9.80 0.82 5.20
C THR A 39 -10.48 1.87 4.32
N LEU A 40 -11.56 1.48 3.64
CA LEU A 40 -12.37 2.39 2.83
C LEU A 40 -12.90 3.57 3.66
N LYS A 41 -13.52 3.30 4.82
CA LYS A 41 -14.05 4.34 5.70
C LYS A 41 -12.95 5.26 6.26
N LYS A 42 -11.76 4.72 6.54
CA LYS A 42 -10.62 5.48 7.07
C LYS A 42 -9.95 6.35 6.00
N GLY A 43 -9.98 5.94 4.74
CA GLY A 43 -9.32 6.66 3.63
C GLY A 43 -7.79 6.53 3.61
N TYR A 44 -7.20 5.63 4.40
CA TYR A 44 -5.76 5.35 4.37
C TYR A 44 -5.43 3.94 4.84
N GLY A 45 -4.25 3.45 4.47
CA GLY A 45 -3.70 2.18 4.94
C GLY A 45 -2.31 1.88 4.37
N GLU A 46 -1.71 0.78 4.84
CA GLU A 46 -0.44 0.27 4.32
C GLU A 46 -0.66 -0.82 3.25
N CYS A 47 0.41 -1.53 2.85
CA CYS A 47 0.36 -2.53 1.78
C CYS A 47 -0.73 -3.59 1.97
N ALA A 48 -0.84 -4.17 3.18
CA ALA A 48 -1.88 -5.16 3.49
C ALA A 48 -3.30 -4.58 3.33
N ASN A 49 -3.57 -3.44 3.97
CA ASN A 49 -4.90 -2.82 3.97
C ASN A 49 -5.34 -2.40 2.57
N LYS A 50 -4.44 -1.75 1.83
CA LYS A 50 -4.72 -1.24 0.48
C LYS A 50 -4.88 -2.39 -0.51
N THR A 51 -4.08 -3.45 -0.38
CA THR A 51 -4.23 -4.67 -1.20
C THR A 51 -5.55 -5.37 -0.93
N SER A 52 -5.93 -5.58 0.33
CA SER A 52 -7.23 -6.18 0.67
C SER A 52 -8.41 -5.36 0.14
N LEU A 53 -8.34 -4.03 0.22
CA LEU A 53 -9.36 -3.15 -0.36
C LEU A 53 -9.41 -3.25 -1.89
N HIS A 54 -8.24 -3.27 -2.54
CA HIS A 54 -8.14 -3.39 -4.00
C HIS A 54 -8.72 -4.71 -4.50
N MET A 55 -8.36 -5.82 -3.87
CA MET A 55 -8.91 -7.14 -4.18
C MET A 55 -10.43 -7.18 -3.99
N ALA A 56 -10.95 -6.56 -2.93
CA ALA A 56 -12.39 -6.48 -2.67
C ALA A 56 -13.13 -5.71 -3.77
N PHE A 57 -12.58 -4.58 -4.23
CA PHE A 57 -13.20 -3.78 -5.30
C PHE A 57 -13.20 -4.52 -6.64
N LEU A 58 -12.10 -5.18 -6.99
CA LEU A 58 -12.01 -5.99 -8.21
C LEU A 58 -13.02 -7.15 -8.18
N ARG A 59 -13.10 -7.87 -7.06
CA ARG A 59 -14.04 -9.00 -6.90
C ARG A 59 -15.49 -8.54 -6.94
N ALA A 60 -15.81 -7.37 -6.39
CA ALA A 60 -17.16 -6.79 -6.45
C ALA A 60 -17.64 -6.50 -7.88
N VAL A 61 -16.73 -6.42 -8.86
CA VAL A 61 -17.05 -6.23 -10.29
C VAL A 61 -16.75 -7.46 -11.15
N GLY A 62 -16.50 -8.61 -10.51
CA GLY A 62 -16.29 -9.89 -11.19
C GLY A 62 -14.88 -10.12 -11.73
N ILE A 63 -13.89 -9.32 -11.33
CA ILE A 63 -12.49 -9.52 -11.74
C ILE A 63 -11.79 -10.38 -10.68
N PRO A 64 -11.29 -11.59 -11.03
CA PRO A 64 -10.52 -12.40 -10.11
C PRO A 64 -9.26 -11.65 -9.66
N SER A 65 -8.95 -11.76 -8.38
CA SER A 65 -7.79 -11.11 -7.78
C SER A 65 -7.15 -12.01 -6.72
N ARG A 66 -5.86 -11.84 -6.48
CA ARG A 66 -5.09 -12.58 -5.47
C ARG A 66 -4.03 -11.67 -4.84
N LEU A 67 -3.54 -12.07 -3.68
CA LEU A 67 -2.54 -11.34 -2.93
C LEU A 67 -1.17 -11.98 -3.20
N ARG A 68 -0.22 -11.20 -3.71
CA ARG A 68 1.17 -11.63 -3.84
C ARG A 68 1.89 -11.38 -2.52
N VAL A 69 2.68 -12.36 -2.08
CA VAL A 69 3.42 -12.33 -0.81
C VAL A 69 4.91 -12.26 -1.13
N SER A 70 5.63 -11.31 -0.54
CA SER A 70 7.07 -11.20 -0.73
C SER A 70 7.80 -10.80 0.55
N SER A 71 9.13 -10.90 0.52
CA SER A 71 10.03 -10.19 1.44
C SER A 71 10.67 -9.02 0.72
N ALA A 72 10.69 -7.85 1.36
CA ALA A 72 11.40 -6.67 0.88
C ALA A 72 12.38 -6.15 1.93
N LEU A 73 13.46 -5.52 1.48
CA LEU A 73 14.40 -4.80 2.33
C LEU A 73 13.70 -3.65 3.07
N LYS A 74 13.99 -3.50 4.37
CA LYS A 74 13.35 -2.47 5.21
C LYS A 74 13.61 -1.05 4.71
N GLU A 75 14.68 -0.86 3.95
CA GLU A 75 15.10 0.39 3.31
C GLU A 75 13.96 1.02 2.50
N SER A 76 13.10 0.19 1.89
CA SER A 76 11.87 0.63 1.20
C SER A 76 10.90 1.42 2.09
N LEU A 77 10.93 1.17 3.41
CA LEU A 77 10.05 1.82 4.39
C LEU A 77 10.68 3.06 5.02
N LYS A 78 12.01 3.26 4.90
CA LYS A 78 12.72 4.41 5.47
C LYS A 78 12.08 5.77 5.11
N PRO A 79 11.66 6.03 3.85
CA PRO A 79 11.01 7.30 3.53
C PRO A 79 9.55 7.37 3.98
N LEU A 80 8.95 6.22 4.33
CA LEU A 80 7.51 6.03 4.57
C LEU A 80 7.13 6.01 6.06
N VAL A 81 8.08 5.71 6.96
CA VAL A 81 7.80 5.57 8.39
C VAL A 81 8.73 6.42 9.26
N PRO A 82 8.32 6.81 10.48
CA PRO A 82 9.23 7.50 11.42
C PRO A 82 10.44 6.63 11.81
N ASN A 83 11.59 7.25 12.10
CA ASN A 83 12.82 6.55 12.50
C ASN A 83 12.62 5.56 13.67
N PHE A 84 11.81 5.92 14.67
CA PHE A 84 11.59 5.01 15.81
C PHE A 84 10.78 3.76 15.45
N VAL A 85 9.99 3.81 14.37
CA VAL A 85 9.32 2.62 13.80
C VAL A 85 10.33 1.86 12.96
N TYR A 86 11.02 2.55 12.04
CA TYR A 86 12.04 1.95 11.16
C TYR A 86 13.09 1.13 11.93
N ASN A 87 13.59 1.67 13.05
CA ASN A 87 14.61 1.01 13.87
C ASN A 87 14.13 -0.29 14.55
N LYS A 88 12.82 -0.56 14.56
CA LYS A 88 12.24 -1.79 15.12
C LYS A 88 11.96 -2.86 14.05
N ILE A 89 12.06 -2.50 12.77
CA ILE A 89 11.83 -3.41 11.66
C ILE A 89 13.11 -4.23 11.44
N SER A 90 12.96 -5.55 11.26
CA SER A 90 14.09 -6.40 10.87
C SER A 90 14.62 -6.00 9.49
N ASN A 91 15.79 -6.48 9.08
CA ASN A 91 16.38 -6.09 7.79
C ASN A 91 15.48 -6.38 6.57
N GLN A 92 14.54 -7.30 6.73
CA GLN A 92 13.48 -7.57 5.76
C GLN A 92 12.13 -7.53 6.46
N ALA A 93 11.13 -7.04 5.74
CA ALA A 93 9.72 -7.03 6.13
C ALA A 93 8.86 -7.65 5.03
N SER A 94 7.70 -8.17 5.41
CA SER A 94 6.75 -8.68 4.44
C SER A 94 6.16 -7.54 3.62
N HIS A 95 6.00 -7.78 2.32
CA HIS A 95 5.37 -6.85 1.40
C HIS A 95 4.32 -7.58 0.56
N PHE A 96 3.24 -6.85 0.23
CA PHE A 96 2.05 -7.42 -0.37
C PHE A 96 1.51 -6.47 -1.43
N TRP A 97 1.10 -7.04 -2.56
CA TRP A 97 0.38 -6.31 -3.59
C TRP A 97 -0.72 -7.18 -4.20
N CYS A 98 -1.61 -6.51 -4.93
CA CYS A 98 -2.71 -7.14 -5.65
C CYS A 98 -2.21 -7.62 -7.01
N GLU A 99 -2.60 -8.83 -7.40
CA GLU A 99 -2.66 -9.25 -8.79
C GLU A 99 -4.12 -9.40 -9.21
N CYS A 100 -4.43 -9.00 -10.43
CA CYS A 100 -5.75 -9.19 -11.04
C CYS A 100 -5.64 -10.05 -12.29
N PHE A 101 -6.71 -10.78 -12.61
CA PHE A 101 -6.76 -11.60 -13.81
C PHE A 101 -7.42 -10.83 -14.95
N LEU A 102 -6.62 -10.42 -15.94
CA LEU A 102 -7.05 -9.68 -17.12
C LEU A 102 -6.43 -10.33 -18.35
N ASP A 103 -7.20 -10.44 -19.44
CA ASP A 103 -6.71 -10.98 -20.72
C ASP A 103 -5.97 -12.32 -20.59
N ASN A 104 -6.56 -13.25 -19.82
CA ASN A 104 -6.02 -14.56 -19.49
C ASN A 104 -4.65 -14.56 -18.79
N LYS A 105 -4.28 -13.46 -18.11
CA LYS A 105 -3.01 -13.31 -17.40
C LYS A 105 -3.22 -12.72 -16.01
N TRP A 106 -2.40 -13.16 -15.07
CA TRP A 106 -2.25 -12.48 -13.78
C TRP A 106 -1.31 -11.30 -13.97
N ILE A 107 -1.77 -10.10 -13.61
CA ILE A 107 -1.03 -8.85 -13.74
C ILE A 107 -0.99 -8.15 -12.38
N SER A 108 0.21 -7.78 -11.94
CA SER A 108 0.44 -7.01 -10.72
C SER A 108 -0.08 -5.57 -10.87
N CYS A 109 -0.89 -5.14 -9.91
CA CYS A 109 -1.52 -3.82 -9.90
C CYS A 109 -1.37 -3.15 -8.52
N GLU A 110 -0.13 -2.89 -8.11
CA GLU A 110 0.17 -2.31 -6.81
C GLU A 110 -0.20 -0.81 -6.75
N SER A 111 -1.23 -0.48 -5.97
CA SER A 111 -1.71 0.90 -5.76
C SER A 111 -1.23 1.47 -4.41
N LEU A 112 0.03 1.22 -4.01
CA LEU A 112 0.55 1.50 -2.66
C LEU A 112 0.72 2.99 -2.36
N LEU A 113 1.34 3.75 -3.25
CA LEU A 113 1.60 5.17 -3.05
C LEU A 113 0.54 5.99 -3.79
N ASP A 114 -0.09 6.92 -3.08
CA ASP A 114 -0.85 7.98 -3.72
C ASP A 114 0.07 9.02 -4.37
N LYS A 115 -0.47 9.71 -5.37
CA LYS A 115 0.27 10.65 -6.22
C LYS A 115 1.02 11.72 -5.42
N ALA A 116 0.34 12.38 -4.49
CA ALA A 116 0.93 13.45 -3.70
C ALA A 116 2.12 12.96 -2.85
N LEU A 117 2.04 11.75 -2.28
CA LEU A 117 3.17 11.20 -1.52
C LEU A 117 4.34 10.87 -2.45
N TYR A 118 4.10 10.21 -3.57
CA TYR A 118 5.14 9.84 -4.53
C TYR A 118 5.90 11.07 -5.05
N GLU A 119 5.18 12.10 -5.49
CA GLU A 119 5.77 13.35 -5.99
C GLU A 119 6.61 14.06 -4.91
N SER A 120 6.09 14.13 -3.68
CA SER A 120 6.83 14.76 -2.59
C SER A 120 8.07 13.96 -2.17
N LEU A 121 8.04 12.63 -2.25
CA LEU A 121 9.21 11.80 -1.98
C LEU A 121 10.31 11.99 -3.04
N LEU A 122 9.95 12.07 -4.32
CA LEU A 122 10.88 12.39 -5.40
C LEU A 122 11.49 13.79 -5.20
N LYS A 123 10.66 14.80 -4.94
CA LYS A 123 11.11 16.18 -4.73
C LYS A 123 12.04 16.33 -3.52
N GLN A 124 11.79 15.56 -2.46
CA GLN A 124 12.65 15.52 -1.27
C GLN A 124 13.93 14.69 -1.48
N GLY A 125 14.15 14.06 -2.64
CA GLY A 125 15.28 13.18 -2.90
C GLY A 125 15.28 11.92 -2.02
N LYS A 126 14.11 11.52 -1.51
CA LYS A 126 13.94 10.36 -0.63
C LYS A 126 13.79 9.05 -1.39
N ILE A 127 13.37 9.15 -2.65
CA ILE A 127 13.33 8.08 -3.65
C ILE A 127 13.82 8.66 -4.98
N THR A 128 14.24 7.80 -5.90
CA THR A 128 14.57 8.20 -7.28
C THR A 128 13.65 7.52 -8.30
N LYS A 129 13.69 7.99 -9.55
CA LYS A 129 12.96 7.35 -10.66
C LYS A 129 13.55 5.99 -11.04
N GLU A 130 14.80 5.73 -10.73
CA GLU A 130 15.41 4.40 -10.90
C GLU A 130 14.86 3.41 -9.86
N GLN A 131 14.59 3.89 -8.65
CA GLN A 131 14.04 3.06 -7.57
C GLN A 131 12.53 2.83 -7.73
N ILE A 132 11.78 3.89 -8.07
CA ILE A 132 10.34 3.83 -8.32
C ILE A 132 10.04 4.61 -9.62
N PRO A 133 10.09 3.93 -10.79
CA PRO A 133 9.91 4.58 -12.09
C PRO A 133 8.55 5.24 -12.27
N THR A 134 7.50 4.56 -11.79
CA THR A 134 6.12 5.01 -11.91
C THR A 134 5.23 4.41 -10.83
N ILE A 135 4.10 5.07 -10.60
CA ILE A 135 2.97 4.58 -9.81
C ILE A 135 1.68 4.56 -10.66
N ASP A 136 1.80 4.79 -11.97
CA ASP A 136 0.73 4.69 -12.95
C ASP A 136 0.70 3.28 -13.53
N TRP A 137 -0.50 2.71 -13.64
CA TRP A 137 -0.72 1.38 -14.19
C TRP A 137 -1.52 1.45 -15.48
N ASN A 138 -1.09 0.68 -16.47
CA ASN A 138 -1.71 0.63 -17.80
C ASN A 138 -2.66 -0.57 -17.98
N GLY A 139 -2.74 -1.46 -16.98
CA GLY A 139 -3.58 -2.66 -17.03
C GLY A 139 -3.05 -3.79 -17.93
N LYS A 140 -1.86 -3.63 -18.51
CA LYS A 140 -1.25 -4.55 -19.48
C LYS A 140 0.09 -5.13 -19.03
N SER A 141 0.84 -4.39 -18.21
CA SER A 141 2.12 -4.81 -17.64
C SER A 141 2.08 -4.77 -16.12
N ASP A 142 2.95 -5.56 -15.49
CA ASP A 142 3.08 -5.56 -14.04
C ASP A 142 3.50 -4.19 -13.50
N LEU A 143 2.84 -3.77 -12.43
CA LEU A 143 3.28 -2.66 -11.57
C LEU A 143 3.51 -3.18 -10.16
N VAL A 144 4.78 -3.16 -9.74
CA VAL A 144 5.24 -3.42 -8.37
C VAL A 144 6.06 -2.20 -7.95
N VAL A 145 5.47 -1.35 -7.12
CA VAL A 145 5.99 -0.03 -6.71
C VAL A 145 7.29 -0.16 -5.92
N LEU A 146 7.43 -1.22 -5.12
CA LEU A 146 8.64 -1.46 -4.31
C LEU A 146 9.58 -2.52 -4.90
N GLN A 147 9.48 -2.82 -6.20
CA GLN A 147 10.25 -3.88 -6.88
C GLN A 147 11.75 -3.81 -6.60
N HIS A 148 12.32 -2.60 -6.56
CA HIS A 148 13.76 -2.38 -6.31
C HIS A 148 14.26 -3.02 -5.00
N TRP A 149 13.38 -3.19 -4.01
CA TRP A 149 13.73 -3.72 -2.69
C TRP A 149 13.19 -5.14 -2.45
N VAL A 150 12.44 -5.73 -3.39
CA VAL A 150 11.95 -7.10 -3.27
C VAL A 150 13.13 -8.07 -3.38
N VAL A 151 13.31 -8.91 -2.37
CA VAL A 151 14.42 -9.89 -2.30
C VAL A 151 13.95 -11.33 -2.43
N GLU A 152 12.65 -11.58 -2.24
CA GLU A 152 12.06 -12.92 -2.30
C GLU A 152 10.58 -12.83 -2.66
N ASP A 153 10.15 -13.50 -3.74
CA ASP A 153 8.74 -13.76 -4.05
C ASP A 153 8.33 -15.09 -3.41
N LYS A 154 7.31 -15.05 -2.55
CA LYS A 154 6.80 -16.23 -1.80
C LYS A 154 5.56 -16.82 -2.45
N GLY A 155 5.20 -16.37 -3.66
CA GLY A 155 3.99 -16.77 -4.35
C GLY A 155 2.76 -16.00 -3.86
N PHE A 156 1.58 -16.59 -4.04
CA PHE A 156 0.31 -15.90 -3.85
C PHE A 156 -0.62 -16.66 -2.92
N VAL A 157 -1.56 -15.92 -2.34
CA VAL A 157 -2.68 -16.44 -1.55
C VAL A 157 -4.00 -15.78 -1.99
N ASN A 158 -5.13 -16.36 -1.61
CA ASN A 158 -6.44 -15.86 -2.03
C ASN A 158 -6.92 -14.70 -1.16
N SER A 159 -6.45 -14.59 0.08
CA SER A 159 -6.81 -13.50 0.96
C SER A 159 -5.71 -13.19 1.94
N PHE A 160 -5.76 -12.00 2.55
CA PHE A 160 -4.85 -11.67 3.64
C PHE A 160 -5.06 -12.57 4.87
N ASP A 161 -6.30 -13.04 5.09
CA ASP A 161 -6.65 -13.94 6.19
C ASP A 161 -5.84 -15.25 6.12
N ASP A 162 -5.50 -15.72 4.92
CA ASP A 162 -4.72 -16.95 4.69
C ASP A 162 -3.29 -16.87 5.28
N ILE A 163 -2.74 -15.66 5.43
CA ILE A 163 -1.37 -15.42 5.92
C ILE A 163 -1.32 -14.60 7.21
N TYR A 164 -2.47 -14.16 7.72
CA TYR A 164 -2.55 -13.33 8.92
C TYR A 164 -1.90 -13.99 10.14
N SER A 165 -2.22 -15.26 10.41
CA SER A 165 -1.65 -15.99 11.55
C SER A 165 -0.13 -16.07 11.50
N GLN A 166 0.45 -16.27 10.31
CA GLN A 166 1.90 -16.33 10.12
C GLN A 166 2.55 -14.96 10.36
N LEU A 167 1.91 -13.88 9.89
CA LEU A 167 2.37 -12.51 10.12
C LEU A 167 2.39 -12.16 11.61
N ILE A 168 1.35 -12.55 12.34
CA ILE A 168 1.23 -12.28 13.79
C ILE A 168 2.20 -13.14 14.61
N MET A 169 2.46 -14.39 14.22
CA MET A 169 3.53 -15.19 14.82
C MET A 169 4.90 -14.53 14.63
N ASN A 170 5.10 -13.84 13.51
CA ASN A 170 6.33 -13.11 13.17
C ASN A 170 6.27 -11.61 13.53
N ARG A 171 5.35 -11.16 14.39
CA ARG A 171 5.09 -9.74 14.71
C ARG A 171 6.36 -8.91 14.98
N LYS A 172 7.33 -9.45 15.72
CA LYS A 172 8.61 -8.76 15.99
C LYS A 172 9.44 -8.56 14.71
N LYS A 173 9.48 -9.56 13.83
CA LYS A 173 10.20 -9.48 12.55
C LYS A 173 9.62 -8.36 11.68
N GLU A 174 8.30 -8.29 11.65
CA GLU A 174 7.50 -7.35 10.87
C GLU A 174 7.45 -5.92 11.46
N GLY A 175 8.09 -5.68 12.60
CA GLY A 175 8.07 -4.38 13.27
C GLY A 175 6.69 -3.96 13.81
N LEU A 176 5.76 -4.90 13.92
CA LEU A 176 4.42 -4.67 14.43
C LEU A 176 4.46 -4.45 15.96
N PRO A 177 3.65 -3.51 16.51
CA PRO A 177 3.65 -3.22 17.95
C PRO A 177 3.18 -4.44 18.75
N PRO A 178 3.57 -4.62 20.02
CA PRO A 178 3.00 -5.67 20.86
C PRO A 178 1.47 -5.64 20.89
N ALA A 179 0.82 -6.81 20.83
CA ALA A 179 -0.64 -6.92 20.71
C ALA A 179 -1.40 -6.20 21.85
N ILE A 180 -0.84 -6.20 23.07
CA ILE A 180 -1.46 -5.49 24.21
C ILE A 180 -1.45 -3.97 24.01
N ILE A 181 -0.37 -3.42 23.46
CA ILE A 181 -0.25 -1.98 23.18
C ILE A 181 -1.19 -1.60 22.04
N GLU A 182 -1.30 -2.45 21.02
CA GLU A 182 -2.24 -2.26 19.93
C GLU A 182 -3.70 -2.25 20.41
N LYS A 183 -4.07 -3.16 21.33
CA LYS A 183 -5.43 -3.25 21.88
C LYS A 183 -5.83 -2.01 22.69
N PHE A 184 -4.95 -1.46 23.52
CA PHE A 184 -5.27 -0.35 24.42
C PHE A 184 -4.99 1.04 23.82
N PHE A 185 -3.99 1.17 22.95
CA PHE A 185 -3.50 2.45 22.44
C PHE A 185 -3.44 2.52 20.90
N GLY A 186 -3.88 1.48 20.20
CA GLY A 186 -3.73 1.35 18.75
C GLY A 186 -4.30 2.54 17.97
N ASN A 187 -5.55 2.94 18.22
CA ASN A 187 -6.15 4.06 17.49
C ASN A 187 -5.36 5.37 17.66
N PHE A 188 -4.92 5.69 18.88
CA PHE A 188 -4.11 6.89 19.11
C PHE A 188 -2.74 6.80 18.42
N MET A 189 -2.07 5.64 18.53
CA MET A 189 -0.77 5.39 17.90
C MET A 189 -0.87 5.49 16.37
N TYR A 190 -1.79 4.76 15.74
CA TYR A 190 -1.96 4.75 14.29
C TYR A 190 -2.38 6.11 13.74
N ASN A 191 -3.21 6.88 14.46
CA ASN A 191 -3.51 8.27 14.09
C ASN A 191 -2.25 9.15 14.08
N ARG A 192 -1.35 8.98 15.06
CA ARG A 192 -0.08 9.74 15.10
C ARG A 192 0.89 9.30 14.01
N LEU A 193 0.93 8.01 13.68
CA LEU A 193 1.76 7.47 12.60
C LEU A 193 1.24 7.91 11.22
N ALA A 194 -0.07 7.93 10.98
CA ALA A 194 -0.65 8.47 9.75
C ALA A 194 -0.33 9.97 9.57
N LYS A 195 -0.33 10.75 10.65
CA LYS A 195 0.12 12.17 10.62
C LYS A 195 1.59 12.34 10.23
N PHE A 196 2.43 11.31 10.34
CA PHE A 196 3.80 11.40 9.84
C PHE A 196 3.81 11.40 8.31
N THR A 197 3.14 10.46 7.65
CA THR A 197 3.09 10.40 6.19
C THR A 197 2.37 11.60 5.59
N ASP A 198 1.33 12.12 6.26
CA ASP A 198 0.69 13.38 5.86
C ASP A 198 1.65 14.58 5.92
N ARG A 199 2.52 14.65 6.93
CA ARG A 199 3.55 15.69 6.98
C ARG A 199 4.59 15.53 5.88
N VAL A 200 4.96 14.30 5.52
CA VAL A 200 5.85 14.05 4.37
C VAL A 200 5.19 14.56 3.09
N ARG A 201 3.92 14.21 2.89
CA ARG A 201 3.09 14.62 1.75
C ARG A 201 2.95 16.15 1.62
N LYS A 202 2.86 16.87 2.76
CA LYS A 202 2.71 18.34 2.82
C LYS A 202 3.99 19.14 2.98
N LYS A 203 5.15 18.50 3.21
CA LYS A 203 6.38 19.24 3.56
C LYS A 203 6.84 20.22 2.47
N ASP A 204 6.32 20.06 1.26
CA ASP A 204 6.52 20.98 0.14
C ASP A 204 5.46 22.11 0.04
N GLU A 205 4.23 21.95 0.56
CA GLU A 205 3.21 23.02 0.52
C GLU A 205 3.67 24.27 1.29
N LYS A 206 4.39 24.08 2.41
CA LYS A 206 4.88 25.19 3.25
C LYS A 206 6.10 25.93 2.71
N LYS A 207 6.80 25.39 1.70
CA LYS A 207 7.86 26.15 1.01
C LYS A 207 7.32 26.96 -0.16
N LEU A 208 6.15 26.60 -0.71
CA LEU A 208 5.49 27.33 -1.79
C LEU A 208 4.68 28.55 -1.31
N GLN A 209 4.43 28.69 0.00
CA GLN A 209 3.72 29.85 0.58
C GLN A 209 4.64 30.94 1.15
N ASN A 210 5.97 30.77 1.04
CA ASN A 210 6.95 31.73 1.57
C ASN A 210 7.81 32.38 0.47
N ASP A 211 7.50 32.15 -0.81
CA ASP A 211 8.19 32.71 -1.98
C ASP A 211 7.26 33.57 -2.86
N ASP A 212 6.18 34.13 -2.29
CA ASP A 212 5.34 35.19 -2.92
C ASP A 212 5.43 36.50 -2.11
#